data_AF-A0A1Y5I5F1-F1
#
_entry.id   AF-A0A1Y5I5F1-F1
#
_cell.length_a   1.000
_cell.length_b   1.000
_cell.length_c   1.000
_cell.angle_alpha   90.00
_cell.angle_beta   90.00
_cell.angle_gamma   90.00
#
_symmetry.space_group_name_H-M   'P 1'
#
loop_
_entity.id
_entity.type
_entity.pdbx_description
1 polymer ?
#
loop_
_entity_poly.entity_id
_entity_poly.type
_entity_poly.pdbx_seq_one_letter_code
_entity_poly.pdbx_strand_id
1 'polypeptide(L)'
;MSLALRPGTARRAPIARASASRSRPRRASTARSSDAEASRRDVLGASALAMLANVVPLAPARADESLRTYADDELRFTLEYPSDWVVATGSLERSENPMGGGARDVWTISPPGRTRDVNVTVVATPAGADFTKMGSLGDAYGFGMGLVAPLHRPKLKKGREDRVQRAELVDAYGKGDYYKVEYTFERPAADIDSVFLVLAGLGYDGRVGHLYTTTAQFPRAEESKWRAQIEAIVDSVKYPKPLYG
;
A
#
# COMPACT_ATOMS: atom_id res chain seq x y z
N MET A 1 -58.95 31.74 -4.23
CA MET A 1 -59.13 33.02 -3.50
C MET A 1 -58.30 32.95 -2.21
N SER A 2 -57.69 34.06 -1.78
CA SER A 2 -56.93 34.27 -0.51
C SER A 2 -55.76 33.29 -0.21
N LEU A 3 -54.46 33.63 -0.18
CA LEU A 3 -53.70 34.87 0.09
C LEU A 3 -53.52 35.18 1.60
N ALA A 4 -52.29 35.55 1.98
CA ALA A 4 -51.74 35.93 3.31
C ALA A 4 -51.06 34.79 4.12
N LEU A 5 -49.95 34.98 4.87
CA LEU A 5 -48.98 36.09 5.00
C LEU A 5 -47.64 35.56 5.61
N ARG A 6 -46.51 36.26 5.37
CA ARG A 6 -45.20 36.09 6.08
C ARG A 6 -45.20 36.95 7.39
N PRO A 7 -44.11 37.13 8.20
CA PRO A 7 -42.72 36.62 8.16
C PRO A 7 -42.14 36.17 9.53
N GLY A 8 -40.84 35.79 9.56
CA GLY A 8 -40.07 35.58 10.80
C GLY A 8 -38.56 35.76 10.58
N THR A 9 -38.01 36.91 10.99
CA THR A 9 -36.60 37.31 10.79
C THR A 9 -35.70 36.98 11.99
N ALA A 10 -34.44 36.60 11.75
CA ALA A 10 -33.36 36.66 12.74
C ALA A 10 -32.14 37.42 12.19
N ARG A 11 -31.48 38.22 13.05
CA ARG A 11 -30.47 39.23 12.70
C ARG A 11 -29.02 38.71 12.77
N ARG A 12 -28.10 39.49 12.17
CA ARG A 12 -26.63 39.32 12.19
C ARG A 12 -25.96 39.85 13.48
N ALA A 13 -24.78 39.28 13.78
CA ALA A 13 -23.55 39.94 14.31
C ALA A 13 -23.59 40.50 15.77
N PRO A 14 -22.44 40.76 16.45
CA PRO A 14 -21.09 40.97 15.90
C PRO A 14 -19.89 40.31 16.63
N ILE A 15 -18.70 40.70 16.14
CA ILE A 15 -17.31 40.39 16.51
C ILE A 15 -16.94 40.85 17.93
N ALA A 16 -16.00 40.16 18.58
CA ALA A 16 -15.10 40.72 19.60
C ALA A 16 -13.64 40.34 19.32
N ARG A 17 -12.70 41.25 19.61
CA ARG A 17 -11.27 41.19 19.23
C ARG A 17 -10.39 41.81 20.34
N ALA A 18 -9.42 41.07 20.86
CA ALA A 18 -8.25 41.58 21.59
C ALA A 18 -7.15 40.48 21.53
N SER A 19 -5.88 40.70 21.15
CA SER A 19 -4.89 41.80 21.31
C SER A 19 -4.02 41.68 22.57
N ALA A 20 -2.74 42.06 22.38
CA ALA A 20 -1.59 42.04 23.31
C ALA A 20 -0.97 40.64 23.56
N SER A 21 0.26 40.29 23.18
CA SER A 21 1.57 40.95 22.98
C SER A 21 2.53 40.94 24.17
N ARG A 22 3.80 40.63 23.82
CA ARG A 22 5.09 40.69 24.56
C ARG A 22 5.51 39.40 25.29
N SER A 23 6.79 39.01 25.30
CA SER A 23 8.00 39.54 24.61
C SER A 23 9.09 38.45 24.51
N ARG A 24 10.00 38.57 23.53
CA ARG A 24 11.09 37.60 23.23
C ARG A 24 12.40 37.92 24.02
N PRO A 25 13.50 37.14 23.88
CA PRO A 25 14.34 36.72 25.01
C PRO A 25 15.55 37.63 25.27
N ARG A 26 16.30 37.35 26.35
CA ARG A 26 17.62 37.94 26.63
C ARG A 26 18.74 36.93 26.38
N ARG A 27 19.81 37.40 25.73
CA ARG A 27 20.89 36.61 25.11
C ARG A 27 22.13 36.50 26.01
N ALA A 28 22.95 35.50 25.72
CA ALA A 28 24.19 35.12 26.41
C ALA A 28 25.29 36.19 26.46
N SER A 29 26.27 35.98 27.35
CA SER A 29 27.60 36.60 27.35
C SER A 29 28.70 35.53 27.19
N THR A 30 29.53 35.71 26.18
CA THR A 30 30.78 34.97 25.86
C THR A 30 31.90 35.26 26.89
N ALA A 31 32.74 34.29 27.27
CA ALA A 31 34.12 34.01 26.77
C ALA A 31 35.16 35.15 27.04
N ARG A 32 36.49 34.93 27.19
CA ARG A 32 37.40 33.79 26.88
C ARG A 32 38.80 34.03 27.51
N SER A 33 39.62 32.97 27.71
CA SER A 33 41.13 32.96 27.79
C SER A 33 41.79 33.85 28.88
N SER A 34 43.08 33.78 29.25
CA SER A 34 44.31 33.21 28.65
C SER A 34 45.37 32.96 29.76
N ASP A 35 46.42 32.12 29.69
CA ASP A 35 46.71 30.78 29.09
C ASP A 35 48.07 30.29 29.72
N ALA A 36 48.42 28.99 29.69
CA ALA A 36 49.77 28.49 30.07
C ALA A 36 50.13 27.15 29.38
N GLU A 37 51.28 27.13 28.70
CA GLU A 37 51.77 26.02 27.86
C GLU A 37 53.05 25.38 28.43
N ALA A 38 53.30 24.11 28.05
CA ALA A 38 54.53 23.30 28.14
C ALA A 38 54.53 22.15 29.18
N SER A 39 55.23 21.02 28.98
CA SER A 39 55.68 20.29 27.78
C SER A 39 56.29 18.94 28.24
N ARG A 40 56.30 17.90 27.39
CA ARG A 40 57.09 16.65 27.50
C ARG A 40 56.83 15.73 28.72
N ARG A 41 56.07 14.65 28.48
CA ARG A 41 56.55 13.26 28.63
C ARG A 41 55.48 12.25 28.17
N ASP A 42 55.92 11.25 27.43
CA ASP A 42 55.09 10.11 27.01
C ASP A 42 54.65 9.26 28.20
N VAL A 43 53.36 8.90 28.23
CA VAL A 43 52.92 7.59 28.77
C VAL A 43 51.80 7.06 27.89
N LEU A 44 52.03 5.91 27.28
CA LEU A 44 51.02 5.12 26.56
C LEU A 44 49.96 4.59 27.54
N GLY A 45 48.68 4.76 27.24
CA GLY A 45 47.58 4.27 28.07
C GLY A 45 46.31 4.06 27.26
N ALA A 46 46.15 2.86 26.70
CA ALA A 46 44.96 2.51 25.92
C ALA A 46 43.71 2.39 26.81
N SER A 47 42.59 2.95 26.36
CA SER A 47 41.25 2.67 26.91
C SER A 47 40.19 3.02 25.86
N ALA A 48 39.84 2.03 25.02
CA ALA A 48 38.72 2.15 24.10
C ALA A 48 37.41 1.96 24.89
N LEU A 49 36.53 2.96 24.92
CA LEU A 49 35.17 2.76 25.41
C LEU A 49 34.37 1.97 24.37
N ALA A 50 33.96 0.75 24.75
CA ALA A 50 33.04 -0.05 23.97
C ALA A 50 31.65 0.60 23.97
N MET A 51 31.19 1.04 22.80
CA MET A 51 29.80 1.43 22.58
C MET A 51 28.96 0.15 22.47
N LEU A 52 28.24 -0.20 23.56
CA LEU A 52 27.23 -1.25 23.53
C LEU A 52 26.02 -0.75 22.71
N ALA A 53 26.03 -1.03 21.42
CA ALA A 53 24.82 -0.95 20.61
C ALA A 53 23.84 -2.02 21.11
N ASN A 54 22.70 -1.59 21.67
CA ASN A 54 21.57 -2.49 21.91
C ASN A 54 20.97 -2.90 20.57
N VAL A 55 21.53 -3.95 19.98
CA VAL A 55 20.95 -4.62 18.81
C VAL A 55 19.70 -5.35 19.31
N VAL A 56 18.54 -4.69 19.18
CA VAL A 56 17.26 -5.40 19.19
C VAL A 56 17.36 -6.45 18.07
N PRO A 57 17.13 -7.75 18.35
CA PRO A 57 17.11 -8.74 17.29
C PRO A 57 15.92 -8.43 16.39
N LEU A 58 16.20 -7.79 15.25
CA LEU A 58 15.32 -7.84 14.10
C LEU A 58 15.08 -9.33 13.85
N ALA A 59 13.82 -9.76 13.89
CA ALA A 59 13.46 -11.15 13.64
C ALA A 59 14.13 -11.59 12.33
N PRO A 60 14.67 -12.82 12.25
CA PRO A 60 15.34 -13.26 11.04
C PRO A 60 14.35 -13.17 9.88
N ALA A 61 14.57 -12.22 8.98
CA ALA A 61 14.12 -12.36 7.61
C ALA A 61 14.56 -13.77 7.17
N ARG A 62 13.63 -14.58 6.65
CA ARG A 62 13.88 -15.98 6.28
C ARG A 62 14.83 -16.00 5.06
N ALA A 63 16.11 -15.82 5.34
CA ALA A 63 17.18 -15.54 4.38
C ALA A 63 17.79 -16.81 3.76
N ASP A 64 17.13 -17.96 3.94
CA ASP A 64 17.53 -19.27 3.43
C ASP A 64 16.30 -20.07 2.97
N GLU A 65 15.29 -19.35 2.45
CA GLU A 65 14.20 -19.96 1.69
C GLU A 65 14.66 -20.18 0.25
N SER A 66 14.63 -21.43 -0.23
CA SER A 66 14.84 -21.70 -1.65
C SER A 66 13.73 -21.01 -2.46
N LEU A 67 14.10 -19.95 -3.18
CA LEU A 67 13.19 -19.24 -4.07
C LEU A 67 12.90 -20.07 -5.31
N ARG A 68 11.64 -20.04 -5.75
CA ARG A 68 11.15 -20.69 -6.96
C ARG A 68 10.61 -19.63 -7.91
N THR A 69 11.09 -19.63 -9.14
CA THR A 69 10.51 -18.82 -10.21
C THR A 69 9.29 -19.53 -10.78
N TYR A 70 8.14 -18.86 -10.83
CA TYR A 70 7.02 -19.21 -11.68
C TYR A 70 7.13 -18.46 -13.00
N ALA A 71 6.82 -19.16 -14.10
CA ALA A 71 6.62 -18.59 -15.41
C ALA A 71 5.34 -19.22 -15.98
N ASP A 72 4.42 -18.38 -16.44
CA ASP A 72 3.17 -18.84 -17.05
C ASP A 72 3.36 -19.01 -18.57
N ASP A 73 3.08 -20.19 -19.11
CA ASP A 73 3.27 -20.47 -20.54
C ASP A 73 2.23 -19.75 -21.43
N GLU A 74 1.02 -19.51 -20.91
CA GLU A 74 -0.08 -18.88 -21.66
C GLU A 74 -0.08 -17.36 -21.46
N LEU A 75 -0.08 -16.91 -20.20
CA LEU A 75 -0.18 -15.51 -19.80
C LEU A 75 1.19 -14.80 -19.73
N ARG A 76 2.30 -15.55 -19.79
CA ARG A 76 3.68 -15.02 -19.93
C ARG A 76 4.14 -14.05 -18.83
N PHE A 77 3.46 -14.04 -17.67
CA PHE A 77 3.99 -13.37 -16.49
C PHE A 77 5.00 -14.27 -15.77
N THR A 78 5.93 -13.65 -15.06
CA THR A 78 6.93 -14.34 -14.24
C THR A 78 7.02 -13.69 -12.86
N LEU A 79 7.27 -14.48 -11.83
CA LEU A 79 7.51 -13.99 -10.46
C LEU A 79 8.31 -15.00 -9.65
N GLU A 80 8.92 -14.54 -8.56
CA GLU A 80 9.68 -15.37 -7.62
C GLU A 80 8.93 -15.46 -6.29
N TYR A 81 8.88 -16.66 -5.72
CA TYR A 81 8.20 -16.92 -4.45
C TYR A 81 8.90 -18.03 -3.63
N PRO A 82 8.71 -18.09 -2.31
CA PRO A 82 9.30 -19.14 -1.48
C PRO A 82 8.75 -20.52 -1.84
N SER A 83 9.63 -21.51 -1.99
CA SER A 83 9.25 -22.87 -2.41
C SER A 83 8.36 -23.65 -1.43
N ASP A 84 8.21 -23.20 -0.18
CA ASP A 84 7.30 -23.79 0.82
C ASP A 84 5.84 -23.31 0.66
N TRP A 85 5.57 -22.33 -0.19
CA TRP A 85 4.22 -21.78 -0.40
C TRP A 85 3.38 -22.64 -1.34
N VAL A 86 2.08 -22.69 -1.05
CA VAL A 86 1.08 -23.46 -1.80
C VAL A 86 0.55 -22.62 -2.95
N VAL A 87 0.73 -23.13 -4.18
CA VAL A 87 0.15 -22.56 -5.42
C VAL A 87 -1.24 -23.14 -5.66
N ALA A 88 -2.17 -22.29 -6.07
CA ALA A 88 -3.49 -22.64 -6.58
C ALA A 88 -3.76 -21.88 -7.89
N THR A 89 -4.38 -22.54 -8.86
CA THR A 89 -4.78 -21.93 -10.14
C THR A 89 -6.25 -22.18 -10.41
N GLY A 90 -6.88 -21.28 -11.17
CA GLY A 90 -8.26 -21.44 -11.63
C GLY A 90 -8.61 -20.42 -12.69
N SER A 91 -9.55 -20.77 -13.57
CA SER A 91 -10.14 -19.84 -14.52
C SER A 91 -11.58 -19.55 -14.10
N LEU A 92 -11.97 -18.27 -14.12
CA LEU A 92 -13.35 -17.85 -13.96
C LEU A 92 -13.99 -17.77 -15.34
N GLU A 93 -14.96 -18.65 -15.57
CA GLU A 93 -15.85 -18.64 -16.73
C GLU A 93 -16.36 -17.22 -17.05
N ARG A 94 -16.43 -16.87 -18.33
CA ARG A 94 -17.00 -15.60 -18.80
C ARG A 94 -18.44 -15.50 -18.27
N SER A 95 -18.77 -14.37 -17.63
CA SER A 95 -20.16 -14.11 -17.25
C SER A 95 -21.05 -14.06 -18.50
N GLU A 96 -22.20 -14.75 -18.48
CA GLU A 96 -23.22 -14.66 -19.55
C GLU A 96 -23.75 -13.23 -19.74
N ASN A 97 -23.61 -12.38 -18.71
CA ASN A 97 -23.94 -10.97 -18.80
C ASN A 97 -22.87 -10.23 -19.63
N PRO A 98 -23.22 -9.56 -20.75
CA PRO A 98 -22.25 -8.82 -21.58
C PRO A 98 -21.53 -7.67 -20.86
N MET A 99 -22.04 -7.23 -19.70
CA MET A 99 -21.40 -6.26 -18.80
C MET A 99 -20.80 -6.90 -17.53
N GLY A 100 -20.99 -8.20 -17.34
CA GLY A 100 -20.23 -8.98 -16.37
C GLY A 100 -18.82 -9.22 -16.91
N GLY A 101 -17.82 -9.25 -16.03
CA GLY A 101 -16.42 -9.38 -16.44
C GLY A 101 -16.20 -10.55 -17.40
N GLY A 102 -15.34 -10.33 -18.41
CA GLY A 102 -14.86 -11.41 -19.27
C GLY A 102 -14.15 -12.50 -18.46
N ALA A 103 -13.82 -13.62 -19.12
CA ALA A 103 -13.08 -14.70 -18.47
C ALA A 103 -11.80 -14.16 -17.81
N ARG A 104 -11.48 -14.67 -16.62
CA ARG A 104 -10.33 -14.23 -15.83
C ARG A 104 -9.56 -15.42 -15.34
N ASP A 105 -8.30 -15.48 -15.70
CA ASP A 105 -7.38 -16.47 -15.17
C ASP A 105 -6.78 -15.94 -13.87
N VAL A 106 -6.80 -16.80 -12.86
CA VAL A 106 -6.47 -16.51 -11.47
C VAL A 106 -5.38 -17.47 -11.01
N TRP A 107 -4.27 -16.90 -10.59
CA TRP A 107 -3.14 -17.62 -10.02
C TRP A 107 -2.90 -17.08 -8.61
N THR A 108 -2.88 -17.94 -7.60
CA THR A 108 -2.75 -17.56 -6.19
C THR A 108 -1.67 -18.38 -5.50
N ILE A 109 -0.87 -17.72 -4.66
CA ILE A 109 0.01 -18.38 -3.67
C ILE A 109 -0.34 -17.95 -2.26
N SER A 110 -0.10 -18.86 -1.31
CA SER A 110 -0.28 -18.63 0.12
C SER A 110 0.78 -19.39 0.93
N PRO A 111 1.20 -18.86 2.10
CA PRO A 111 2.14 -19.56 2.96
C PRO A 111 1.54 -20.86 3.51
N PRO A 112 2.37 -21.86 3.87
CA PRO A 112 1.88 -23.12 4.41
C PRO A 112 1.28 -22.93 5.82
N GLY A 113 0.26 -23.74 6.12
CA GLY A 113 -0.62 -23.54 7.28
C GLY A 113 -1.77 -22.58 6.95
N ARG A 114 -2.91 -22.70 7.66
CA ARG A 114 -4.15 -21.95 7.32
C ARG A 114 -4.10 -20.47 7.73
N THR A 115 -3.14 -19.71 7.22
CA THR A 115 -3.13 -18.25 7.28
C THR A 115 -4.08 -17.71 6.21
N ARG A 116 -5.39 -17.72 6.49
CA ARG A 116 -6.44 -17.35 5.50
C ARG A 116 -6.25 -15.95 4.91
N ASP A 117 -5.61 -15.08 5.69
CA ASP A 117 -5.53 -13.65 5.43
C ASP A 117 -4.20 -13.23 4.80
N VAL A 118 -3.31 -14.19 4.48
CA VAL A 118 -2.06 -13.95 3.71
C VAL A 118 -2.11 -14.71 2.39
N ASN A 119 -2.04 -13.98 1.28
CA ASN A 119 -1.86 -14.55 -0.06
C ASN A 119 -1.42 -13.50 -1.08
N VAL A 120 -0.87 -13.94 -2.20
CA VAL A 120 -0.61 -13.13 -3.39
C VAL A 120 -1.39 -13.74 -4.55
N THR A 121 -2.23 -12.94 -5.21
CA THR A 121 -3.09 -13.39 -6.31
C THR A 121 -2.86 -12.54 -7.55
N VAL A 122 -2.41 -13.15 -8.64
CA VAL A 122 -2.36 -12.56 -9.99
C VAL A 122 -3.69 -12.84 -10.68
N VAL A 123 -4.30 -11.80 -11.24
CA VAL A 123 -5.49 -11.93 -12.10
C VAL A 123 -5.18 -11.31 -13.45
N ALA A 124 -5.37 -12.08 -14.52
CA ALA A 124 -5.35 -11.57 -15.90
C ALA A 124 -6.78 -11.24 -16.33
N THR A 125 -7.06 -9.99 -16.69
CA THR A 125 -8.34 -9.57 -17.27
C THR A 125 -8.12 -9.10 -18.70
N PRO A 126 -8.86 -9.63 -19.70
CA PRO A 126 -8.80 -9.13 -21.08
C PRO A 126 -9.08 -7.62 -21.14
N ALA A 127 -8.12 -6.88 -21.70
CA ALA A 127 -8.19 -5.44 -21.88
C ALA A 127 -8.81 -5.10 -23.25
N GLY A 128 -9.75 -4.14 -23.25
CA GLY A 128 -10.28 -3.55 -24.47
C GLY A 128 -9.22 -2.75 -25.24
N ALA A 129 -9.45 -2.55 -26.55
CA ALA A 129 -8.50 -1.88 -27.45
C ALA A 129 -8.12 -0.45 -27.03
N ASP A 130 -8.96 0.23 -26.25
CA ASP A 130 -8.71 1.59 -25.75
C ASP A 130 -7.61 1.65 -24.66
N PHE A 131 -7.34 0.52 -23.99
CA PHE A 131 -6.34 0.39 -22.93
C PHE A 131 -4.96 0.04 -23.50
N THR A 132 -4.43 0.94 -24.32
CA THR A 132 -3.12 0.78 -24.99
C THR A 132 -1.93 0.94 -24.05
N LYS A 133 -2.07 1.74 -22.98
CA LYS A 133 -1.04 2.04 -21.98
C LYS A 133 -1.68 2.28 -20.61
N MET A 134 -0.93 2.19 -19.51
CA MET A 134 -1.49 2.36 -18.15
C MET A 134 -2.19 3.70 -17.97
N GLY A 135 -1.69 4.78 -18.60
CA GLY A 135 -2.34 6.09 -18.59
C GLY A 135 -3.74 6.15 -19.20
N SER A 136 -4.20 5.12 -19.92
CA SER A 136 -5.60 5.00 -20.35
C SER A 136 -6.56 4.67 -19.19
N LEU A 137 -6.03 4.20 -18.04
CA LEU A 137 -6.79 3.91 -16.82
C LEU A 137 -6.86 5.12 -15.86
N GLY A 138 -6.28 6.27 -16.23
CA GLY A 138 -6.13 7.45 -15.39
C GLY A 138 -4.67 7.65 -14.95
N ASP A 139 -4.46 8.29 -13.81
CA ASP A 139 -3.19 8.30 -13.09
C ASP A 139 -3.18 7.24 -11.98
N ALA A 140 -2.02 6.97 -11.37
CA ALA A 140 -1.90 5.94 -10.34
C ALA A 140 -2.83 6.20 -9.13
N TYR A 141 -2.98 7.47 -8.74
CA TYR A 141 -3.88 7.87 -7.66
C TYR A 141 -5.36 7.67 -8.02
N GLY A 142 -5.80 8.07 -9.21
CA GLY A 142 -7.16 7.85 -9.70
C GLY A 142 -7.48 6.36 -9.83
N PHE A 143 -6.54 5.55 -10.33
CA PHE A 143 -6.65 4.09 -10.37
C PHE A 143 -6.80 3.51 -8.96
N GLY A 144 -5.93 3.87 -8.01
CA GLY A 144 -6.00 3.43 -6.61
C GLY A 144 -7.30 3.83 -5.92
N MET A 145 -7.76 5.07 -6.11
CA MET A 145 -9.06 5.54 -5.61
C MET A 145 -10.23 4.79 -6.26
N GLY A 146 -10.11 4.36 -7.52
CA GLY A 146 -11.08 3.49 -8.19
C GLY A 146 -11.23 2.11 -7.54
N LEU A 147 -10.15 1.58 -6.96
CA LEU A 147 -10.18 0.34 -6.16
C LEU A 147 -10.77 0.56 -4.76
N VAL A 148 -10.37 1.64 -4.08
CA VAL A 148 -10.68 1.89 -2.66
C VAL A 148 -12.10 2.45 -2.45
N ALA A 149 -12.56 3.38 -3.29
CA ALA A 149 -13.84 4.07 -3.07
C ALA A 149 -15.08 3.15 -3.06
N PRO A 150 -15.19 2.09 -3.89
CA PRO A 150 -16.30 1.13 -3.82
C PRO A 150 -16.33 0.29 -2.54
N LEU A 151 -15.16 0.10 -1.90
CA LEU A 151 -14.99 -0.64 -0.65
C LEU A 151 -15.31 0.20 0.58
N HIS A 152 -15.02 1.51 0.54
CA HIS A 152 -15.23 2.44 1.65
C HIS A 152 -16.73 2.70 1.90
N ARG A 153 -17.31 2.10 2.96
CA ARG A 153 -18.72 2.23 3.35
C ARG A 153 -18.87 2.55 4.85
N PRO A 154 -18.64 3.82 5.25
CA PRO A 154 -18.63 4.25 6.64
C PRO A 154 -20.03 4.54 7.19
N LYS A 155 -21.10 4.33 6.41
CA LYS A 155 -22.47 4.69 6.80
C LYS A 155 -22.98 3.78 7.91
N LEU A 156 -22.81 4.21 9.17
CA LEU A 156 -23.60 3.74 10.31
C LEU A 156 -25.09 3.87 9.94
N LYS A 157 -25.74 2.75 9.63
CA LYS A 157 -27.19 2.67 9.86
C LYS A 157 -27.36 2.54 11.38
N LYS A 158 -28.20 3.39 11.98
CA LYS A 158 -28.48 3.35 13.42
C LYS A 158 -28.84 1.92 13.84
N GLY A 159 -28.05 1.34 14.76
CA GLY A 159 -28.19 -0.06 15.19
C GLY A 159 -27.45 -1.12 14.35
N ARG A 160 -26.61 -0.73 13.37
CA ARG A 160 -25.68 -1.63 12.64
C ARG A 160 -24.29 -1.00 12.48
N GLU A 161 -23.69 -0.71 13.63
CA GLU A 161 -22.35 -0.13 13.78
C GLU A 161 -21.24 -1.17 13.54
N ASP A 162 -21.57 -2.43 13.79
CA ASP A 162 -20.80 -3.63 13.42
C ASP A 162 -20.45 -3.67 11.92
N ARG A 163 -21.41 -3.30 11.05
CA ARG A 163 -21.29 -3.41 9.59
C ARG A 163 -20.53 -2.25 8.92
N VAL A 164 -19.79 -1.46 9.68
CA VAL A 164 -18.88 -0.45 9.12
C VAL A 164 -17.77 -1.14 8.34
N GLN A 165 -17.49 -0.63 7.15
CA GLN A 165 -16.43 -1.10 6.27
C GLN A 165 -15.59 0.11 5.88
N ARG A 166 -14.31 0.14 6.27
CA ARG A 166 -13.38 1.23 5.93
C ARG A 166 -12.36 0.70 4.93
N ALA A 167 -12.04 1.52 3.95
CA ALA A 167 -10.92 1.31 3.06
C ALA A 167 -10.21 2.66 2.89
N GLU A 168 -8.89 2.69 2.95
CA GLU A 168 -8.10 3.92 2.87
C GLU A 168 -6.87 3.70 1.99
N LEU A 169 -6.70 4.56 0.99
CA LEU A 169 -5.55 4.57 0.10
C LEU A 169 -4.35 5.12 0.86
N VAL A 170 -3.29 4.31 0.99
CA VAL A 170 -2.06 4.67 1.73
C VAL A 170 -1.04 5.31 0.78
N ASP A 171 -0.78 4.65 -0.35
CA ASP A 171 0.12 5.15 -1.39
C ASP A 171 -0.34 4.74 -2.79
N ALA A 172 0.03 5.52 -3.80
CA ALA A 172 -0.25 5.26 -5.20
C ALA A 172 0.87 5.81 -6.08
N TYR A 173 1.72 4.91 -6.57
CA TYR A 173 2.87 5.20 -7.40
C TYR A 173 2.68 4.66 -8.83
N GLY A 174 3.19 5.37 -9.82
CA GLY A 174 3.16 4.92 -11.22
C GLY A 174 4.45 5.23 -11.97
N LYS A 175 4.91 4.27 -12.78
CA LYS A 175 6.13 4.41 -13.58
C LYS A 175 6.02 3.60 -14.86
N GLY A 176 5.96 4.29 -16.00
CA GLY A 176 5.83 3.66 -17.31
C GLY A 176 4.58 2.76 -17.37
N ASP A 177 4.80 1.46 -17.47
CA ASP A 177 3.79 0.45 -17.76
C ASP A 177 3.18 -0.23 -16.52
N TYR A 178 3.46 0.27 -15.31
CA TYR A 178 2.86 -0.25 -14.07
C TYR A 178 2.45 0.82 -13.06
N TYR A 179 1.44 0.48 -12.26
CA TYR A 179 1.02 1.18 -11.03
C TYR A 179 1.20 0.26 -9.82
N LYS A 180 1.82 0.78 -8.75
CA LYS A 180 1.91 0.14 -7.43
C LYS A 180 1.03 0.95 -6.47
N VAL A 181 0.08 0.29 -5.84
CA VAL A 181 -0.93 0.89 -4.96
C VAL A 181 -0.95 0.15 -3.63
N GLU A 182 -0.92 0.87 -2.52
CA GLU A 182 -1.09 0.34 -1.17
C GLU A 182 -2.39 0.88 -0.58
N TYR A 183 -3.24 0.02 -0.03
CA TYR A 183 -4.42 0.44 0.71
C TYR A 183 -4.68 -0.46 1.92
N THR A 184 -5.31 0.10 2.95
CA THR A 184 -5.79 -0.66 4.13
C THR A 184 -7.28 -0.95 4.00
N PHE A 185 -7.70 -2.05 4.61
CA PHE A 185 -9.08 -2.51 4.62
C PHE A 185 -9.49 -3.05 5.99
N GLU A 186 -10.49 -2.43 6.59
CA GLU A 186 -10.99 -2.74 7.94
C GLU A 186 -12.49 -3.08 7.88
N ARG A 187 -12.88 -4.20 8.50
CA ARG A 187 -14.27 -4.64 8.65
C ARG A 187 -14.47 -5.33 10.01
N PRO A 188 -14.77 -4.57 11.09
CA PRO A 188 -14.82 -5.09 12.46
C PRO A 188 -15.78 -6.27 12.66
N ALA A 189 -16.98 -6.28 12.05
CA ALA A 189 -17.92 -7.41 12.15
C ALA A 189 -17.40 -8.75 11.58
N ALA A 190 -16.28 -8.75 10.86
CA ALA A 190 -15.65 -9.95 10.32
C ALA A 190 -14.25 -10.20 10.88
N ASP A 191 -13.80 -9.39 11.84
CA ASP A 191 -12.43 -9.42 12.39
C ASP A 191 -11.34 -9.30 11.31
N ILE A 192 -11.56 -8.43 10.32
CA ILE A 192 -10.61 -8.16 9.22
C ILE A 192 -10.00 -6.77 9.41
N ASP A 193 -8.67 -6.74 9.55
CA ASP A 193 -7.82 -5.56 9.36
C ASP A 193 -6.59 -6.00 8.54
N SER A 194 -6.57 -5.61 7.27
CA SER A 194 -5.60 -6.12 6.29
C SER A 194 -5.02 -5.00 5.43
N VAL A 195 -3.74 -5.16 5.08
CA VAL A 195 -3.03 -4.33 4.11
C VAL A 195 -3.10 -5.04 2.75
N PHE A 196 -3.36 -4.27 1.70
CA PHE A 196 -3.40 -4.73 0.32
C PHE A 196 -2.33 -3.99 -0.49
N LEU A 197 -1.44 -4.75 -1.11
CA LEU A 197 -0.45 -4.26 -2.08
C LEU A 197 -0.87 -4.72 -3.47
N VAL A 198 -1.14 -3.77 -4.37
CA VAL A 198 -1.57 -4.03 -5.74
C VAL A 198 -0.52 -3.54 -6.72
N LEU A 199 0.00 -4.45 -7.55
CA LEU A 199 0.77 -4.12 -8.74
C LEU A 199 -0.11 -4.35 -9.98
N ALA A 200 -0.47 -3.29 -10.69
CA ALA A 200 -1.23 -3.35 -11.93
C ALA A 200 -0.34 -3.01 -13.13
N GLY A 201 -0.51 -3.72 -14.24
CA GLY A 201 0.24 -3.47 -15.48
C GLY A 201 -0.46 -4.07 -16.71
N LEU A 202 -0.15 -3.52 -17.89
CA LEU A 202 -0.65 -4.05 -19.16
C LEU A 202 0.40 -4.94 -19.82
N GLY A 203 -0.04 -6.06 -20.41
CA GLY A 203 0.83 -6.97 -21.14
C GLY A 203 0.12 -7.72 -22.25
N TYR A 204 0.89 -8.30 -23.17
CA TYR A 204 0.36 -9.04 -24.33
C TYR A 204 0.88 -10.48 -24.35
N ASP A 205 -0.06 -11.43 -24.37
CA ASP A 205 0.19 -12.89 -24.39
C ASP A 205 0.53 -13.42 -25.81
N GLY A 206 0.37 -12.60 -26.86
CA GLY A 206 0.48 -13.03 -28.27
C GLY A 206 -0.88 -13.22 -28.98
N ARG A 207 -2.00 -12.99 -28.29
CA ARG A 207 -3.38 -13.08 -28.78
C ARG A 207 -4.21 -11.87 -28.36
N VAL A 208 -4.27 -11.56 -27.07
CA VAL A 208 -5.11 -10.55 -26.43
C VAL A 208 -4.30 -9.70 -25.44
N GLY A 209 -4.55 -8.39 -25.43
CA GLY A 209 -4.00 -7.51 -24.40
C GLY A 209 -4.68 -7.79 -23.06
N HIS A 210 -3.92 -7.87 -21.97
CA HIS A 210 -4.42 -8.15 -20.64
C HIS A 210 -4.01 -7.05 -19.67
N LEU A 211 -4.96 -6.64 -18.82
CA LEU A 211 -4.67 -5.94 -17.57
C LEU A 211 -4.37 -7.01 -16.52
N TYR A 212 -3.10 -7.08 -16.13
CA TYR A 212 -2.65 -7.90 -15.01
C TYR A 212 -2.78 -7.11 -13.72
N THR A 213 -3.37 -7.72 -12.71
CA THR A 213 -3.41 -7.18 -11.34
C THR A 213 -2.91 -8.24 -10.38
N THR A 214 -1.70 -8.05 -9.85
CA THR A 214 -1.20 -8.82 -8.70
C THR A 214 -1.65 -8.11 -7.44
N THR A 215 -2.46 -8.78 -6.62
CA THR A 215 -2.92 -8.31 -5.32
C THR A 215 -2.35 -9.21 -4.24
N ALA A 216 -1.47 -8.66 -3.41
CA ALA A 216 -1.08 -9.28 -2.17
C ALA A 216 -1.92 -8.74 -1.02
N GLN A 217 -2.32 -9.61 -0.10
CA GLN A 217 -2.97 -9.24 1.16
C GLN A 217 -2.27 -9.92 2.34
N PHE A 218 -2.22 -9.22 3.47
CA PHE A 218 -1.74 -9.74 4.76
C PHE A 218 -2.41 -8.98 5.91
N PRO A 219 -2.59 -9.58 7.11
CA PRO A 219 -3.21 -8.92 8.24
C PRO A 219 -2.28 -7.85 8.81
N ARG A 220 -2.83 -6.67 9.13
CA ARG A 220 -2.06 -5.50 9.58
C ARG A 220 -1.28 -5.74 10.88
N ALA A 221 -1.84 -6.56 11.78
CA ALA A 221 -1.18 -6.95 13.02
C ALA A 221 0.12 -7.75 12.81
N GLU A 222 0.29 -8.42 11.65
CA GLU A 222 1.50 -9.18 11.30
C GLU A 222 2.34 -8.48 10.20
N GLU A 223 2.14 -7.18 9.96
CA GLU A 223 2.86 -6.41 8.95
C GLU A 223 4.39 -6.56 9.09
N SER A 224 4.94 -6.41 10.30
CA SER A 224 6.37 -6.57 10.58
C SER A 224 6.96 -7.96 10.27
N LYS A 225 6.11 -8.97 10.06
CA LYS A 225 6.49 -10.35 9.73
C LYS A 225 6.38 -10.63 8.24
N TRP A 226 5.29 -10.18 7.59
CA TRP A 226 5.01 -10.52 6.19
C TRP A 226 5.43 -9.45 5.19
N ARG A 227 5.47 -8.17 5.57
CA ARG A 227 5.64 -7.05 4.63
C ARG A 227 6.86 -7.20 3.73
N ALA A 228 8.04 -7.46 4.29
CA ALA A 228 9.28 -7.60 3.52
C ALA A 228 9.25 -8.79 2.54
N GLN A 229 8.65 -9.92 2.92
CA GLN A 229 8.54 -11.12 2.07
C GLN A 229 7.52 -10.90 0.95
N ILE A 230 6.37 -10.29 1.27
CA ILE A 230 5.34 -9.94 0.30
C ILE A 230 5.84 -8.87 -0.68
N GLU A 231 6.51 -7.82 -0.22
CA GLU A 231 7.08 -6.78 -1.07
C GLU A 231 8.12 -7.37 -2.02
N ALA A 232 8.99 -8.29 -1.56
CA ALA A 232 9.93 -9.00 -2.42
C ALA A 232 9.24 -9.84 -3.50
N ILE A 233 8.16 -10.57 -3.16
CA ILE A 233 7.36 -11.30 -4.14
C ILE A 233 6.76 -10.33 -5.16
N VAL A 234 6.08 -9.26 -4.71
CA VAL A 234 5.40 -8.30 -5.59
C VAL A 234 6.39 -7.56 -6.51
N ASP A 235 7.56 -7.17 -6.00
CA ASP A 235 8.58 -6.46 -6.80
C ASP A 235 9.36 -7.41 -7.74
N SER A 236 9.29 -8.72 -7.54
CA SER A 236 9.82 -9.72 -8.49
C SER A 236 8.93 -9.91 -9.73
N VAL A 237 7.65 -9.52 -9.65
CA VAL A 237 6.64 -9.74 -10.71
C VAL A 237 7.02 -8.95 -11.97
N LYS A 238 7.08 -9.66 -13.10
CA LYS A 238 7.26 -9.09 -14.44
C LYS A 238 6.11 -9.55 -15.31
N TYR A 239 5.32 -8.59 -15.79
CA TYR A 239 4.31 -8.82 -16.82
C TYR A 239 4.96 -8.86 -18.21
N PRO A 240 4.36 -9.56 -19.19
CA PRO A 240 4.82 -9.48 -20.57
C PRO A 240 4.66 -8.05 -21.09
N LYS A 241 5.46 -7.67 -22.10
CA LYS A 241 5.37 -6.33 -22.70
C LYS A 241 3.96 -6.04 -23.23
N PRO A 242 3.45 -4.79 -23.14
CA PRO A 242 2.19 -4.41 -23.77
C PRO A 242 2.30 -4.49 -25.30
N LEU A 243 1.16 -4.60 -25.98
CA LEU A 243 1.09 -4.60 -27.46
C LEU A 243 1.50 -3.26 -28.07
N TYR A 244 1.33 -2.17 -27.31
CA TYR A 244 1.58 -0.79 -27.74
C TYR A 244 2.56 -0.11 -26.76
N GLY A 245 3.84 -0.48 -26.82
CA GLY A 245 4.93 0.07 -26.00
C GLY A 245 6.29 0.02 -26.70
#